data_AF-A0A971B5Q4-F1
#
_entry.id   AF-A0A971B5Q4-F1
#
_cell.length_a   1.000
_cell.length_b   1.000
_cell.length_c   1.000
_cell.angle_alpha   90.00
_cell.angle_beta   90.00
_cell.angle_gamma   90.00
#
_symmetry.space_group_name_H-M   'P 1'
#
loop_
_entity.id
_entity.type
_entity.pdbx_description
1 polymer ?
#
loop_
_entity_poly.entity_id
_entity_poly.type
_entity_poly.pdbx_seq_one_letter_code
_entity_poly.pdbx_strand_id
1 'polypeptide(L)'
;MKKPKISLGSGGIKGLILKHVEKAVVALAVLFFVFLVLKASKLGGDFDLQPDQLQTASVEADKAIRAPKTGPSMEVPLWGRIADGIKTEVPAGPYVIPYPWMHQLFPGETLRGQPQVFPVEKLRAATGFGGISISASGVLGGADTAMAGGTDLGMEGAEGGMGGYGAGGKAEGHRWVVVTGLLPYKKQFLEYGNVFRNAEVKDPRRDVPSYSYYDVQRAEVTPGVDPKEEDWQPLKVFSDMMERRKKWAGSQPEIVYGKFLHRTTGVIPMAYPLPPLVGKSFGPEIAHEPEIPLYYVPEQKEQREEVNLEELENDPEKLIQARTLMGRVGGAGQYGEPEMYGESYESPEQDYGGYGMESEYGMEAGYGPGGGGYGGMAGAMGPRREIPEYQLFRFMDFTVSQGKYYQYRVRLRLANPNYQMPAQGMESEELTKAPFLETDWSMETKMISVPLDSRVLAGPVNVSSNVNVVPRGEAVTVFFKEADGTEVAEKHAAVYRGQLMNFYQVPVKEEKPAPSLYGAGEYGAEMEGDIYGAGAPEPPKAKKRQPKEEVEMIDYVTEMLVLDFQGGSPLPGIDRLKAPGRTLLMDPAGNLILKDELENQEEWIEFFPPEEKKKPEQPGDIYGEEMYMTAP
;
A
#
# COMPACT_ATOMS: atom_id res chain seq x y z
N MET A 1 14.81 34.80 -66.29
CA MET A 1 15.11 34.48 -67.70
C MET A 1 16.36 33.59 -67.72
N LYS A 2 16.51 32.43 -68.35
CA LYS A 2 15.74 31.59 -69.28
C LYS A 2 15.93 30.13 -68.79
N LYS A 3 14.86 29.32 -68.69
CA LYS A 3 14.98 27.85 -68.55
C LYS A 3 15.37 27.28 -69.92
N PRO A 4 16.44 26.47 -70.04
CA PRO A 4 16.74 25.81 -71.31
C PRO A 4 15.71 24.70 -71.56
N LYS A 5 14.96 24.84 -72.66
CA LYS A 5 14.15 23.78 -73.25
C LYS A 5 15.09 22.69 -73.78
N ILE A 6 15.15 21.54 -73.11
CA ILE A 6 15.70 20.31 -73.69
C ILE A 6 14.52 19.56 -74.30
N SER A 7 14.39 19.62 -75.62
CA SER A 7 13.40 18.84 -76.36
C SER A 7 13.88 17.39 -76.49
N LEU A 8 13.30 16.49 -75.69
CA LEU A 8 13.44 15.05 -75.89
C LEU A 8 12.53 14.64 -77.05
N GLY A 9 13.13 14.34 -78.20
CA GLY A 9 12.45 13.85 -79.40
C GLY A 9 11.65 12.56 -79.16
N SER A 10 10.88 12.16 -80.20
CA SER A 10 9.68 11.31 -80.21
C SER A 10 9.74 9.87 -79.66
N GLY A 11 10.58 9.58 -78.68
CA GLY A 11 10.60 8.32 -77.91
C GLY A 11 10.73 8.49 -76.39
N GLY A 12 10.82 9.73 -75.88
CA GLY A 12 10.88 10.02 -74.44
C GLY A 12 12.02 9.32 -73.69
N ILE A 13 11.94 9.34 -72.35
CA ILE A 13 12.94 8.74 -71.44
C ILE A 13 13.17 7.24 -71.73
N LYS A 14 12.14 6.54 -72.21
CA LYS A 14 12.22 5.12 -72.57
C LYS A 14 13.14 4.87 -73.78
N GLY A 15 13.17 5.76 -74.77
CA GLY A 15 14.07 5.66 -75.93
C GLY A 15 15.54 5.94 -75.61
N LEU A 16 15.81 6.81 -74.63
CA LEU A 16 17.17 7.07 -74.13
C LEU A 16 17.71 5.90 -73.31
N ILE A 17 16.86 5.31 -72.44
CA ILE A 17 17.23 4.14 -71.65
C ILE A 17 17.51 2.94 -72.57
N LEU A 18 16.67 2.67 -73.57
CA LEU A 18 16.88 1.54 -74.47
C LEU A 18 18.15 1.68 -75.34
N LYS A 19 18.50 2.91 -75.77
CA LYS A 19 19.71 3.16 -76.57
C LYS A 19 21.00 3.21 -75.75
N HIS A 20 20.94 3.34 -74.43
CA HIS A 20 22.12 3.57 -73.58
C HIS A 20 22.32 2.55 -72.47
N VAL A 21 21.34 1.66 -72.21
CA VAL A 21 21.50 0.55 -71.27
C VAL A 21 22.66 -0.36 -71.65
N GLU A 22 22.79 -0.71 -72.94
CA GLU A 22 23.92 -1.54 -73.40
C GLU A 22 25.27 -0.87 -73.10
N LYS A 23 25.38 0.43 -73.37
CA LYS A 23 26.61 1.19 -73.09
C LYS A 23 26.90 1.30 -71.59
N ALA A 24 25.87 1.41 -70.76
CA ALA A 24 26.01 1.44 -69.31
C ALA A 24 26.46 0.07 -68.76
N VAL A 25 25.94 -1.03 -69.30
CA VAL A 25 26.35 -2.39 -68.93
C VAL A 25 27.81 -2.65 -69.35
N VAL A 26 28.20 -2.24 -70.55
CA VAL A 26 29.60 -2.34 -71.01
C VAL A 26 30.54 -1.47 -70.16
N ALA A 27 30.14 -0.24 -69.82
CA ALA A 27 30.92 0.62 -68.95
C ALA A 27 31.11 0.03 -67.54
N LEU A 28 30.05 -0.59 -66.99
CA LEU A 28 30.12 -1.32 -65.72
C LEU A 28 31.03 -2.54 -65.81
N ALA A 29 30.99 -3.30 -66.91
CA ALA A 29 31.87 -4.45 -67.11
C ALA A 29 33.35 -4.03 -67.20
N VAL A 30 33.65 -2.92 -67.89
CA VAL A 30 35.02 -2.37 -67.94
C VAL A 30 35.48 -1.89 -66.58
N LEU A 31 34.63 -1.15 -65.84
CA LEU A 31 34.95 -0.71 -64.48
C LEU A 31 35.20 -1.89 -63.54
N PHE A 32 34.40 -2.96 -63.66
CA PHE A 32 34.59 -4.18 -62.90
C PHE A 32 35.91 -4.87 -63.25
N PHE A 33 36.28 -4.92 -64.52
CA PHE A 33 37.57 -5.49 -64.94
C PHE A 33 38.75 -4.67 -64.43
N VAL A 34 38.68 -3.34 -64.50
CA VAL A 34 39.70 -2.45 -63.91
C VAL A 34 39.79 -2.65 -62.40
N PHE A 35 38.66 -2.78 -61.72
CA PHE A 35 38.62 -3.08 -60.29
C PHE A 35 39.30 -4.42 -59.96
N LEU A 36 39.06 -5.47 -60.74
CA LEU A 36 39.71 -6.77 -60.57
C LEU A 36 41.22 -6.69 -60.82
N VAL A 37 41.67 -5.95 -61.83
CA VAL A 37 43.11 -5.73 -62.09
C VAL A 37 43.76 -4.97 -60.94
N LEU A 38 43.11 -3.93 -60.41
CA LEU A 38 43.61 -3.17 -59.25
C LEU A 38 43.62 -4.02 -57.97
N LYS A 39 42.66 -4.93 -57.80
CA LYS A 39 42.66 -5.91 -56.71
C LYS A 39 43.79 -6.92 -56.89
N ALA A 40 43.98 -7.47 -58.09
CA ALA A 40 45.04 -8.43 -58.40
C ALA A 40 46.44 -7.82 -58.25
N SER A 41 46.66 -6.57 -58.66
CA SER A 41 47.94 -5.87 -58.43
C SER A 41 48.21 -5.57 -56.96
N LYS A 42 47.17 -5.61 -56.11
CA LYS A 42 47.28 -5.51 -54.64
C LYS A 42 47.29 -6.88 -53.95
N LEU A 43 47.03 -7.98 -54.65
CA LEU A 43 47.38 -9.34 -54.21
C LEU A 43 48.89 -9.54 -54.44
N GLY A 44 49.71 -8.79 -53.70
CA GLY A 44 51.05 -9.25 -53.39
C GLY A 44 50.88 -10.45 -52.46
N GLY A 45 51.15 -11.66 -52.96
CA GLY A 45 51.16 -12.85 -52.13
C GLY A 45 52.16 -12.68 -50.98
N ASP A 46 51.76 -13.10 -49.79
CA ASP A 46 52.56 -13.14 -48.58
C ASP A 46 53.67 -14.19 -48.76
N PHE A 47 54.69 -13.84 -49.54
CA PHE A 47 55.93 -14.60 -49.62
C PHE A 47 56.95 -13.84 -48.77
N ASP A 48 56.85 -14.01 -47.46
CA ASP A 48 57.74 -13.40 -46.46
C ASP A 48 59.23 -13.80 -46.59
N LEU A 49 59.55 -14.69 -47.53
CA LEU A 49 60.91 -15.18 -47.77
C LEU A 49 61.37 -14.78 -49.16
N GLN A 50 62.44 -13.97 -49.22
CA GLN A 50 63.10 -13.68 -50.49
C GLN A 50 63.70 -14.97 -51.10
N PRO A 51 63.86 -15.06 -52.44
CA PRO A 51 64.41 -16.23 -53.12
C PRO A 51 65.72 -16.74 -52.50
N ASP A 52 66.59 -15.84 -52.06
CA ASP A 52 67.87 -16.16 -51.42
C ASP A 52 67.69 -16.87 -50.06
N GLN A 53 66.62 -16.53 -49.33
CA GLN A 53 66.29 -17.16 -48.06
C GLN A 53 65.72 -18.56 -48.25
N LEU A 54 64.94 -18.79 -49.31
CA LEU A 54 64.47 -20.14 -49.68
C LEU A 54 65.63 -21.04 -50.09
N GLN A 55 66.62 -20.50 -50.80
CA GLN A 55 67.81 -21.24 -51.19
C GLN A 55 68.67 -21.60 -49.97
N THR A 56 68.83 -20.67 -49.03
CA THR A 56 69.53 -20.90 -47.76
C THR A 56 68.82 -21.95 -46.90
N ALA A 57 67.50 -21.84 -46.75
CA ALA A 57 66.69 -22.80 -46.01
C ALA A 57 66.71 -24.20 -46.64
N SER A 58 66.70 -24.29 -47.98
CA SER A 58 66.83 -25.55 -48.70
C SER A 58 68.17 -26.22 -48.43
N VAL A 59 69.29 -25.47 -48.48
CA VAL A 59 70.63 -26.01 -48.21
C VAL A 59 70.77 -26.46 -46.74
N GLU A 60 70.19 -25.70 -45.81
CA GLU A 60 70.21 -26.02 -44.38
C GLU A 60 69.38 -27.27 -44.08
N ALA A 61 68.21 -27.40 -44.69
CA ALA A 61 67.38 -28.60 -44.62
C ALA A 61 68.10 -29.83 -45.18
N ASP A 62 68.76 -29.71 -46.34
CA ASP A 62 69.52 -30.81 -46.96
C ASP A 62 70.68 -31.27 -46.07
N LYS A 63 71.35 -30.32 -45.40
CA LYS A 63 72.40 -30.61 -44.43
C LYS A 63 71.87 -31.31 -43.17
N ALA A 64 70.70 -30.89 -42.68
CA ALA A 64 70.03 -31.52 -41.54
C ALA A 64 69.56 -32.95 -41.84
N ILE A 65 69.07 -33.21 -43.05
CA ILE A 65 68.63 -34.55 -43.50
C ILE A 65 69.83 -35.50 -43.62
N ARG A 66 70.98 -35.02 -44.13
CA ARG A 66 72.17 -35.86 -44.33
C ARG A 66 72.95 -36.14 -43.04
N ALA A 67 72.75 -35.35 -41.99
CA ALA A 67 73.35 -35.56 -40.67
C ALA A 67 72.26 -35.51 -39.58
N PRO A 68 71.35 -36.51 -39.53
CA PRO A 68 70.28 -36.51 -38.56
C PRO A 68 70.87 -36.61 -37.15
N LYS A 69 70.58 -35.64 -36.29
CA LYS A 69 70.86 -35.77 -34.86
C LYS A 69 70.05 -36.94 -34.34
N THR A 70 70.71 -38.01 -33.92
CA THR A 70 70.05 -39.15 -33.26
C THR A 70 69.34 -38.63 -32.01
N GLY A 71 68.01 -38.59 -32.05
CA GLY A 71 67.19 -38.25 -30.88
C GLY A 71 67.35 -39.30 -29.77
N PRO A 72 66.91 -38.98 -28.53
CA PRO A 72 66.97 -39.95 -27.44
C PRO A 72 66.21 -41.21 -27.83
N SER A 73 66.86 -42.37 -27.67
CA SER A 73 66.24 -43.68 -27.85
C SER A 73 65.01 -43.77 -26.95
N MET A 74 63.80 -43.74 -27.52
CA MET A 74 62.59 -44.02 -26.77
C MET A 74 62.66 -45.48 -26.31
N GLU A 75 62.69 -45.70 -25.00
CA GLU A 75 62.52 -47.02 -24.43
C GLU A 75 61.15 -47.56 -24.86
N VAL A 76 61.15 -48.59 -25.69
CA VAL A 76 59.93 -49.27 -26.10
C VAL A 76 59.34 -49.92 -24.85
N PRO A 77 58.07 -49.66 -24.49
CA PRO A 77 57.44 -50.31 -23.36
C PRO A 77 57.53 -51.83 -23.53
N LEU A 78 57.88 -52.54 -22.46
CA LEU A 78 57.90 -54.01 -22.44
C LEU A 78 56.48 -54.54 -22.56
N TRP A 79 55.96 -54.61 -23.78
CA TRP A 79 54.60 -55.07 -24.10
C TRP A 79 54.29 -56.44 -23.51
N GLY A 80 55.29 -57.30 -23.35
CA GLY A 80 55.16 -58.59 -22.66
C GLY A 80 54.71 -58.45 -21.20
N ARG A 81 55.24 -57.48 -20.44
CA ARG A 81 54.81 -57.23 -19.04
C ARG A 81 53.42 -56.61 -18.97
N ILE A 82 53.06 -55.77 -19.94
CA ILE A 82 51.71 -55.18 -20.03
C ILE A 82 50.69 -56.29 -20.35
N ALA A 83 51.03 -57.21 -21.24
CA ALA A 83 50.18 -58.36 -21.58
C ALA A 83 49.99 -59.33 -20.41
N ASP A 84 51.00 -59.55 -19.58
CA ASP A 84 50.85 -60.34 -18.35
C ASP A 84 49.89 -59.66 -17.35
N GLY A 85 49.86 -58.33 -17.31
CA GLY A 85 48.94 -57.52 -16.50
C GLY A 85 47.46 -57.66 -16.87
N ILE A 86 47.14 -58.09 -18.09
CA ILE A 86 45.75 -58.33 -18.55
C ILE A 86 45.11 -59.53 -17.83
N LYS A 87 45.92 -60.47 -17.32
CA LYS A 87 45.43 -61.63 -16.55
C LYS A 87 45.14 -61.31 -15.09
N THR A 88 45.57 -60.15 -14.61
CA THR A 88 45.28 -59.67 -13.26
C THR A 88 43.91 -59.03 -13.22
N GLU A 89 43.08 -59.39 -12.25
CA GLU A 89 41.77 -58.76 -12.06
C GLU A 89 41.92 -57.24 -11.94
N VAL A 90 41.14 -56.52 -12.72
CA VAL A 90 41.13 -55.05 -12.67
C VAL A 90 40.59 -54.65 -11.31
N PRO A 91 41.36 -53.93 -10.47
CA PRO A 91 40.88 -53.53 -9.16
C PRO A 91 39.65 -52.65 -9.36
N ALA A 92 38.52 -53.06 -8.77
CA ALA A 92 37.25 -52.36 -8.94
C ALA A 92 37.29 -50.93 -8.36
N GLY A 93 38.16 -50.67 -7.37
CA GLY A 93 38.30 -49.39 -6.64
C GLY A 93 38.25 -48.11 -7.50
N PRO A 94 39.13 -47.92 -8.50
CA PRO A 94 39.11 -46.75 -9.39
C PRO A 94 37.88 -46.67 -10.33
N TYR A 95 37.12 -47.76 -10.48
CA TYR A 95 35.89 -47.82 -11.26
C TYR A 95 34.63 -47.83 -10.38
N VAL A 96 34.79 -47.77 -9.06
CA VAL A 96 33.68 -47.50 -8.14
C VAL A 96 33.32 -46.04 -8.28
N ILE A 97 32.24 -45.82 -9.02
CA ILE A 97 31.57 -44.53 -9.09
C ILE A 97 31.02 -44.21 -7.69
N PRO A 98 31.31 -43.01 -7.14
CA PRO A 98 30.84 -42.64 -5.80
C PRO A 98 29.30 -42.54 -5.72
N TYR A 99 28.62 -42.42 -6.86
CA TYR A 99 27.16 -42.34 -6.95
C TYR A 99 26.60 -43.30 -8.01
N PRO A 100 25.49 -44.00 -7.73
CA PRO A 100 24.88 -44.93 -8.68
C PRO A 100 24.39 -44.23 -9.96
N TRP A 101 24.46 -44.91 -11.10
CA TRP A 101 23.99 -44.39 -12.40
C TRP A 101 22.51 -43.98 -12.40
N MET A 102 21.68 -44.68 -11.64
CA MET A 102 20.28 -44.31 -11.42
C MET A 102 20.17 -43.36 -10.25
N HIS A 103 20.30 -42.07 -10.52
CA HIS A 103 19.75 -41.06 -9.63
C HIS A 103 18.23 -41.05 -9.85
N GLN A 104 17.43 -41.13 -8.78
CA GLN A 104 16.00 -40.89 -8.90
C GLN A 104 15.80 -39.48 -9.50
N LEU A 105 15.34 -39.41 -10.76
CA LEU A 105 15.13 -38.14 -11.48
C LEU A 105 14.11 -37.25 -10.78
N PHE A 106 13.21 -37.88 -10.02
CA PHE A 106 12.27 -37.25 -9.13
C PHE A 106 12.42 -37.90 -7.76
N PRO A 107 12.58 -37.15 -6.67
CA PRO A 107 12.48 -37.72 -5.34
C PRO A 107 11.18 -38.55 -5.27
N GLY A 108 11.28 -39.77 -4.72
CA GLY A 108 10.12 -40.65 -4.58
C GLY A 108 8.96 -39.96 -3.85
N GLU A 109 7.73 -40.39 -4.13
CA GLU A 109 6.56 -39.89 -3.42
C GLU A 109 6.75 -40.10 -1.91
N THR A 110 6.53 -39.03 -1.16
CA THR A 110 6.58 -39.05 0.30
C THR A 110 5.18 -39.09 0.85
N LEU A 111 5.04 -39.69 2.04
CA LEU A 111 3.82 -39.53 2.80
C LEU A 111 3.57 -38.03 3.07
N ARG A 112 2.30 -37.64 3.09
CA ARG A 112 1.87 -36.27 3.30
C ARG A 112 1.99 -35.91 4.78
N GLY A 113 2.92 -35.00 5.07
CA GLY A 113 3.19 -34.49 6.41
C GLY A 113 2.42 -33.22 6.77
N GLN A 114 2.83 -32.59 7.88
CA GLN A 114 2.26 -31.33 8.37
C GLN A 114 3.28 -30.19 8.23
N PRO A 115 2.91 -29.05 7.62
CA PRO A 115 3.81 -27.90 7.50
C PRO A 115 4.05 -27.24 8.86
N GLN A 116 5.27 -26.77 9.09
CA GLN A 116 5.55 -25.90 10.22
C GLN A 116 4.79 -24.56 10.04
N VAL A 117 4.20 -24.05 11.13
CA VAL A 117 3.52 -22.75 11.13
C VAL A 117 4.34 -21.72 11.90
N PHE A 118 4.42 -20.50 11.38
CA PHE A 118 5.24 -19.43 11.95
C PHE A 118 4.39 -18.34 12.63
N PRO A 119 4.76 -17.89 13.85
CA PRO A 119 4.05 -16.84 14.56
C PRO A 119 4.22 -15.47 13.89
N VAL A 120 3.42 -14.49 14.33
CA VAL A 120 3.57 -13.08 13.93
C VAL A 120 4.94 -12.57 14.40
N GLU A 121 5.65 -11.87 13.52
CA GLU A 121 6.94 -11.24 13.81
C GLU A 121 6.76 -9.74 14.11
N LYS A 122 7.67 -9.18 14.93
CA LYS A 122 7.77 -7.74 15.22
C LYS A 122 6.45 -7.07 15.64
N LEU A 123 5.76 -7.63 16.63
CA LEU A 123 4.50 -7.06 17.12
C LEU A 123 4.71 -5.65 17.70
N ARG A 124 3.85 -4.69 17.33
CA ARG A 124 3.85 -3.30 17.78
C ARG A 124 2.46 -2.91 18.24
N ALA A 125 2.39 -2.02 19.22
CA ALA A 125 1.14 -1.43 19.69
C ALA A 125 1.23 0.10 19.63
N ALA A 126 0.14 0.74 19.24
CA ALA A 126 -0.01 2.19 19.21
C ALA A 126 -1.40 2.56 19.72
N THR A 127 -1.51 3.67 20.45
CA THR A 127 -2.79 4.14 21.02
C THR A 127 -3.42 5.20 20.14
N GLY A 128 -4.74 5.19 20.05
CA GLY A 128 -5.52 6.25 19.44
C GLY A 128 -6.83 6.47 20.19
N PHE A 129 -7.48 7.58 19.93
CA PHE A 129 -8.82 7.90 20.42
C PHE A 129 -9.52 8.80 19.41
N GLY A 130 -10.84 8.91 19.40
CA GLY A 130 -11.56 9.81 18.50
C GLY A 130 -13.01 9.40 18.27
N GLY A 131 -13.77 10.25 17.58
CA GLY A 131 -15.14 9.96 17.18
C GLY A 131 -15.23 8.92 16.06
N ILE A 132 -16.08 7.92 16.26
CA ILE A 132 -16.46 6.92 15.24
C ILE A 132 -17.91 7.16 14.86
N SER A 133 -18.18 7.26 13.56
CA SER A 133 -19.55 7.43 13.07
C SER A 133 -20.38 6.15 13.29
N ILE A 134 -21.51 6.29 13.97
CA ILE A 134 -22.46 5.21 14.25
C ILE A 134 -23.68 5.27 13.32
N SER A 135 -24.17 4.11 12.89
CA SER A 135 -25.37 3.98 12.07
C SER A 135 -26.62 4.22 12.91
N ALA A 136 -27.54 5.05 12.41
CA ALA A 136 -28.82 5.28 13.07
C ALA A 136 -29.77 4.07 13.01
N SER A 137 -29.50 3.10 12.13
CA SER A 137 -30.40 1.98 11.82
C SER A 137 -29.95 0.62 12.39
N GLY A 138 -28.73 0.48 12.93
CA GLY A 138 -28.22 -0.79 13.47
C GLY A 138 -28.16 -1.93 12.43
N VAL A 139 -28.30 -1.60 11.16
CA VAL A 139 -28.11 -2.47 10.00
C VAL A 139 -26.62 -2.43 9.67
N LEU A 140 -26.02 -3.60 9.40
CA LEU A 140 -24.63 -3.73 8.96
C LEU A 140 -24.32 -2.69 7.88
N GLY A 141 -23.56 -1.64 8.25
CA GLY A 141 -23.03 -0.66 7.32
C GLY A 141 -22.11 -1.39 6.35
N GLY A 142 -22.54 -1.46 5.10
CA GLY A 142 -22.08 -2.42 4.11
C GLY A 142 -20.56 -2.48 3.96
N ALA A 143 -19.99 -3.65 4.26
CA ALA A 143 -18.74 -4.11 3.68
C ALA A 143 -18.88 -5.53 3.10
N ASP A 144 -20.10 -6.00 2.88
CA ASP A 144 -20.38 -7.31 2.27
C ASP A 144 -20.56 -7.21 0.73
N THR A 145 -20.65 -6.00 0.17
CA THR A 145 -20.76 -5.78 -1.28
C THR A 145 -19.42 -5.83 -2.03
N ALA A 146 -18.30 -6.07 -1.36
CA ALA A 146 -16.98 -6.18 -2.01
C ALA A 146 -16.54 -7.63 -2.28
N MET A 147 -17.27 -8.65 -1.82
CA MET A 147 -16.79 -10.06 -1.86
C MET A 147 -17.83 -11.11 -2.25
N ALA A 148 -18.96 -10.74 -2.86
CA ALA A 148 -19.88 -11.72 -3.46
C ALA A 148 -20.16 -11.32 -4.92
N GLY A 149 -19.72 -12.17 -5.85
CA GLY A 149 -20.02 -12.01 -7.26
C GLY A 149 -21.52 -12.15 -7.55
N GLY A 150 -21.97 -11.32 -8.49
CA GLY A 150 -23.02 -11.62 -9.47
C GLY A 150 -24.37 -12.07 -8.94
N THR A 151 -25.28 -11.12 -8.72
CA THR A 151 -26.67 -11.26 -9.19
C THR A 151 -27.20 -9.88 -9.55
N ASP A 152 -27.53 -9.75 -10.83
CA ASP A 152 -28.30 -8.70 -11.46
C ASP A 152 -29.68 -8.55 -10.81
N LEU A 153 -29.94 -7.41 -10.17
CA LEU A 153 -31.28 -6.90 -9.87
C LEU A 153 -31.26 -5.37 -9.85
N GLY A 154 -31.51 -4.79 -11.02
CA GLY A 154 -32.25 -3.53 -11.25
C GLY A 154 -31.90 -2.32 -10.38
N MET A 155 -30.92 -1.53 -10.83
CA MET A 155 -30.83 -0.11 -10.48
C MET A 155 -31.19 0.73 -11.70
N GLU A 156 -32.41 1.26 -11.71
CA GLU A 156 -32.80 2.39 -12.55
C GLU A 156 -32.94 3.61 -11.62
N GLY A 157 -32.15 4.65 -11.88
CA GLY A 157 -32.39 6.01 -11.37
C GLY A 157 -31.74 6.38 -10.02
N ALA A 158 -30.42 6.55 -10.00
CA ALA A 158 -29.75 7.44 -9.03
C ALA A 158 -28.39 7.90 -9.59
N GLU A 159 -28.42 8.66 -10.68
CA GLU A 159 -27.28 9.52 -11.04
C GLU A 159 -27.22 10.68 -10.06
N GLY A 160 -26.16 10.75 -9.26
CA GLY A 160 -25.88 11.90 -8.40
C GLY A 160 -24.99 11.57 -7.20
N GLY A 161 -23.69 11.88 -7.33
CA GLY A 161 -22.84 12.22 -6.18
C GLY A 161 -22.09 11.07 -5.50
N MET A 162 -20.97 10.63 -6.09
CA MET A 162 -19.81 10.27 -5.27
C MET A 162 -19.28 11.55 -4.61
N GLY A 163 -19.62 11.74 -3.34
CA GLY A 163 -19.26 12.95 -2.58
C GLY A 163 -20.10 13.08 -1.33
N GLY A 164 -19.80 12.23 -0.33
CA GLY A 164 -20.53 12.23 0.93
C GLY A 164 -19.96 11.22 1.92
N TYR A 165 -18.66 11.25 2.17
CA TYR A 165 -18.08 10.51 3.29
C TYR A 165 -18.50 11.22 4.58
N GLY A 166 -19.50 10.65 5.27
CA GLY A 166 -20.06 11.18 6.51
C GLY A 166 -21.33 12.01 6.32
N ALA A 167 -22.38 11.42 5.75
CA ALA A 167 -23.72 12.00 5.90
C ALA A 167 -24.16 11.90 7.38
N GLY A 168 -23.99 12.99 8.15
CA GLY A 168 -24.84 13.37 9.30
C GLY A 168 -25.18 12.30 10.37
N GLY A 169 -24.37 11.27 10.57
CA GLY A 169 -24.58 10.26 11.61
C GLY A 169 -24.10 10.76 12.97
N LYS A 170 -24.74 10.31 14.06
CA LYS A 170 -24.20 10.49 15.42
C LYS A 170 -22.79 9.88 15.47
N ALA A 171 -21.88 10.49 16.23
CA ALA A 171 -20.57 9.93 16.52
C ALA A 171 -20.52 9.47 17.97
N GLU A 172 -19.78 8.39 18.25
CA GLU A 172 -19.44 7.96 19.60
C GLU A 172 -17.92 8.07 19.76
N GLY A 173 -17.47 8.61 20.89
CA GLY A 173 -16.07 8.67 21.23
C GLY A 173 -15.54 7.30 21.64
N HIS A 174 -14.40 6.91 21.11
CA HIS A 174 -13.73 5.68 21.49
C HIS A 174 -12.24 5.92 21.71
N ARG A 175 -11.67 5.09 22.57
CA ARG A 175 -10.22 4.88 22.70
C ARG A 175 -9.88 3.50 22.21
N TRP A 176 -8.70 3.34 21.65
CA TRP A 176 -8.25 2.04 21.17
C TRP A 176 -6.74 1.90 21.23
N VAL A 177 -6.32 0.63 21.20
CA VAL A 177 -4.97 0.24 20.86
C VAL A 177 -5.01 -0.49 19.53
N VAL A 178 -4.20 -0.04 18.57
CA VAL A 178 -3.92 -0.76 17.33
C VAL A 178 -2.70 -1.64 17.57
N VAL A 179 -2.84 -2.93 17.36
CA VAL A 179 -1.75 -3.91 17.38
C VAL A 179 -1.44 -4.31 15.95
N THR A 180 -0.23 -4.02 15.48
CA THR A 180 0.25 -4.40 14.14
C THR A 180 1.41 -5.38 14.22
N GLY A 181 1.56 -6.23 13.21
CA GLY A 181 2.66 -7.19 13.14
C GLY A 181 2.87 -7.73 11.74
N LEU A 182 3.98 -8.43 11.55
CA LEU A 182 4.39 -9.01 10.27
C LEU A 182 4.05 -10.48 10.21
N LEU A 183 3.13 -10.85 9.31
CA LEU A 183 2.88 -12.23 8.95
C LEU A 183 3.94 -12.69 7.94
N PRO A 184 4.81 -13.66 8.25
CA PRO A 184 5.89 -14.09 7.36
C PRO A 184 5.36 -14.96 6.19
N TYR A 185 4.55 -14.35 5.32
CA TYR A 185 3.74 -15.04 4.32
C TYR A 185 4.59 -15.81 3.30
N LYS A 186 5.66 -15.20 2.77
CA LYS A 186 6.56 -15.88 1.82
C LYS A 186 7.23 -17.09 2.46
N LYS A 187 7.68 -16.97 3.70
CA LYS A 187 8.29 -18.07 4.47
C LYS A 187 7.28 -19.21 4.66
N GLN A 188 6.06 -18.87 5.07
CA GLN A 188 4.99 -19.85 5.24
C GLN A 188 4.61 -20.54 3.92
N PHE A 189 4.55 -19.80 2.82
CA PHE A 189 4.26 -20.32 1.49
C PHE A 189 5.34 -21.31 1.02
N LEU A 190 6.62 -20.97 1.23
CA LEU A 190 7.73 -21.85 0.89
C LEU A 190 7.73 -23.13 1.73
N GLU A 191 7.34 -23.05 3.00
CA GLU A 191 7.22 -24.23 3.87
C GLU A 191 6.13 -25.21 3.40
N TYR A 192 4.95 -24.69 3.04
CA TYR A 192 3.91 -25.51 2.40
C TYR A 192 4.42 -26.16 1.11
N GLY A 193 5.11 -25.39 0.27
CA GLY A 193 5.76 -25.90 -0.93
C GLY A 193 6.78 -27.01 -0.62
N ASN A 194 7.57 -26.88 0.43
CA ASN A 194 8.56 -27.89 0.81
C ASN A 194 7.90 -29.21 1.25
N VAL A 195 6.86 -29.14 2.06
CA VAL A 195 6.17 -30.33 2.60
C VAL A 195 5.33 -31.03 1.53
N PHE A 196 4.61 -30.28 0.69
CA PHE A 196 3.66 -30.89 -0.25
C PHE A 196 4.21 -31.14 -1.66
N ARG A 197 5.40 -30.61 -2.01
CA ARG A 197 5.98 -30.76 -3.37
C ARG A 197 6.06 -32.22 -3.82
N ASN A 198 6.39 -33.15 -2.92
CA ASN A 198 6.56 -34.58 -3.22
C ASN A 198 5.49 -35.48 -2.56
N ALA A 199 4.46 -34.91 -1.94
CA ALA A 199 3.43 -35.69 -1.28
C ALA A 199 2.70 -36.59 -2.28
N GLU A 200 2.43 -37.85 -1.91
CA GLU A 200 1.64 -38.82 -2.69
C GLU A 200 0.23 -38.27 -2.96
N VAL A 201 -0.39 -37.67 -1.94
CA VAL A 201 -1.69 -37.00 -2.05
C VAL A 201 -1.48 -35.49 -2.11
N LYS A 202 -1.90 -34.86 -3.23
CA LYS A 202 -1.81 -33.40 -3.44
C LYS A 202 -3.19 -32.80 -3.62
N ASP A 203 -3.37 -31.61 -3.06
CA ASP A 203 -4.55 -30.77 -3.31
C ASP A 203 -4.06 -29.32 -3.45
N PRO A 204 -3.87 -28.81 -4.68
CA PRO A 204 -3.35 -27.46 -4.92
C PRO A 204 -4.12 -26.33 -4.24
N ARG A 205 -5.39 -26.55 -3.88
CA ARG A 205 -6.20 -25.54 -3.16
C ARG A 205 -5.89 -25.52 -1.66
N ARG A 206 -5.49 -26.66 -1.10
CA ARG A 206 -5.13 -26.83 0.32
C ARG A 206 -3.63 -26.68 0.56
N ASP A 207 -2.81 -26.96 -0.45
CA ASP A 207 -1.34 -26.94 -0.40
C ASP A 207 -0.76 -25.51 -0.43
N VAL A 208 -1.52 -24.53 0.07
CA VAL A 208 -1.14 -23.13 0.24
C VAL A 208 -1.60 -22.62 1.60
N PRO A 209 -0.88 -21.68 2.22
CA PRO A 209 -1.25 -21.18 3.54
C PRO A 209 -2.56 -20.39 3.53
N SER A 210 -3.46 -20.75 4.43
CA SER A 210 -4.78 -20.14 4.61
C SER A 210 -4.95 -19.74 6.08
N TYR A 211 -4.89 -18.45 6.38
CA TYR A 211 -5.03 -17.94 7.74
C TYR A 211 -6.52 -17.76 8.07
N SER A 212 -7.01 -18.47 9.07
CA SER A 212 -8.45 -18.55 9.36
C SER A 212 -8.88 -17.68 10.54
N TYR A 213 -8.03 -17.59 11.57
CA TYR A 213 -8.34 -16.90 12.83
C TYR A 213 -7.05 -16.52 13.58
N TYR A 214 -7.19 -15.74 14.65
CA TYR A 214 -6.12 -15.46 15.60
C TYR A 214 -6.67 -15.24 17.01
N ASP A 215 -5.90 -15.68 18.01
CA ASP A 215 -6.14 -15.37 19.41
C ASP A 215 -5.29 -14.17 19.82
N VAL A 216 -5.88 -13.26 20.59
CA VAL A 216 -5.16 -12.15 21.22
C VAL A 216 -5.32 -12.26 22.72
N GLN A 217 -4.21 -12.11 23.43
CA GLN A 217 -4.20 -11.92 24.87
C GLN A 217 -3.63 -10.54 25.21
N ARG A 218 -4.18 -9.97 26.27
CA ARG A 218 -3.77 -8.68 26.82
C ARG A 218 -3.46 -8.84 28.30
N ALA A 219 -2.34 -8.28 28.73
CA ALA A 219 -2.02 -8.07 30.14
C ALA A 219 -2.12 -6.57 30.45
N GLU A 220 -2.79 -6.20 31.54
CA GLU A 220 -2.64 -4.88 32.15
C GLU A 220 -1.38 -4.90 33.00
N VAL A 221 -0.45 -3.99 32.75
CA VAL A 221 0.88 -4.02 33.35
C VAL A 221 1.12 -2.78 34.21
N THR A 222 2.01 -2.91 35.19
CA THR A 222 2.53 -1.77 35.95
C THR A 222 3.93 -1.46 35.41
N PRO A 223 4.27 -0.20 35.13
CA PRO A 223 5.61 0.17 34.69
C PRO A 223 6.70 -0.40 35.61
N GLY A 224 7.66 -1.12 35.02
CA GLY A 224 8.76 -1.76 35.74
C GLY A 224 8.45 -3.15 36.33
N VAL A 225 7.26 -3.70 36.09
CA VAL A 225 6.88 -5.06 36.49
C VAL A 225 6.48 -5.85 35.25
N ASP A 226 7.21 -6.93 34.98
CA ASP A 226 6.89 -7.84 33.88
C ASP A 226 5.60 -8.64 34.19
N PRO A 227 4.69 -8.84 33.22
CA PRO A 227 3.48 -9.61 33.42
C PRO A 227 3.79 -11.09 33.66
N LYS A 228 3.04 -11.71 34.55
CA LYS A 228 3.05 -13.17 34.76
C LYS A 228 2.05 -13.85 33.82
N GLU A 229 2.17 -15.17 33.70
CA GLU A 229 1.28 -15.95 32.83
C GLU A 229 -0.21 -15.79 33.23
N GLU A 230 -0.51 -15.59 34.52
CA GLU A 230 -1.88 -15.39 35.00
C GLU A 230 -2.48 -14.01 34.65
N ASP A 231 -1.62 -13.02 34.34
CA ASP A 231 -2.05 -11.65 34.01
C ASP A 231 -2.60 -11.57 32.57
N TRP A 232 -2.30 -12.56 31.73
CA TRP A 232 -2.72 -12.59 30.33
C TRP A 232 -4.18 -13.02 30.18
N GLN A 233 -5.04 -12.06 29.84
CA GLN A 233 -6.46 -12.28 29.63
C GLN A 233 -6.81 -12.41 28.14
N PRO A 234 -7.58 -13.43 27.72
CA PRO A 234 -7.99 -13.59 26.34
C PRO A 234 -9.02 -12.53 25.94
N LEU A 235 -8.87 -11.99 24.73
CA LEU A 235 -9.83 -11.06 24.14
C LEU A 235 -10.81 -11.80 23.22
N LYS A 236 -12.08 -11.38 23.24
CA LYS A 236 -13.13 -11.95 22.39
C LYS A 236 -13.17 -11.27 21.02
N VAL A 237 -12.16 -11.54 20.20
CA VAL A 237 -11.94 -10.86 18.91
C VAL A 237 -13.17 -10.90 17.99
N PHE A 238 -13.74 -12.08 17.73
CA PHE A 238 -14.87 -12.23 16.79
C PHE A 238 -16.11 -11.46 17.22
N SER A 239 -16.60 -11.71 18.44
CA SER A 239 -17.84 -11.10 18.91
C SER A 239 -17.69 -9.59 19.04
N ASP A 240 -16.56 -9.09 19.55
CA ASP A 240 -16.30 -7.66 19.68
C ASP A 240 -16.26 -6.98 18.29
N MET A 241 -15.58 -7.58 17.31
CA MET A 241 -15.56 -7.06 15.93
C MET A 241 -16.96 -7.01 15.31
N MET A 242 -17.74 -8.08 15.44
CA MET A 242 -19.08 -8.16 14.85
C MET A 242 -20.04 -7.16 15.52
N GLU A 243 -20.00 -7.04 16.84
CA GLU A 243 -20.81 -6.08 17.60
C GLU A 243 -20.50 -4.64 17.20
N ARG A 244 -19.23 -4.30 17.03
CA ARG A 244 -18.80 -2.96 16.60
C ARG A 244 -19.17 -2.65 15.16
N ARG A 245 -18.85 -3.56 14.24
CA ARG A 245 -19.16 -3.38 12.81
C ARG A 245 -20.66 -3.21 12.55
N LYS A 246 -21.51 -3.84 13.37
CA LYS A 246 -22.97 -3.63 13.32
C LYS A 246 -23.39 -2.21 13.69
N LYS A 247 -22.66 -1.56 14.62
CA LYS A 247 -22.93 -0.20 15.07
C LYS A 247 -22.36 0.87 14.14
N TRP A 248 -21.27 0.58 13.43
CA TRP A 248 -20.61 1.58 12.58
C TRP A 248 -21.48 1.98 11.38
N ALA A 249 -21.39 3.25 10.98
CA ALA A 249 -22.05 3.79 9.78
C ALA A 249 -21.39 3.33 8.46
N GLY A 250 -20.33 2.51 8.54
CA GLY A 250 -19.57 2.02 7.40
C GLY A 250 -18.18 1.57 7.83
N SER A 251 -17.21 1.65 6.92
CA SER A 251 -15.79 1.43 7.20
C SER A 251 -14.96 2.43 6.40
N GLN A 252 -13.83 2.87 6.95
CA GLN A 252 -12.90 3.68 6.18
C GLN A 252 -12.21 2.85 5.08
N PRO A 253 -11.88 3.46 3.94
CA PRO A 253 -11.09 2.82 2.90
C PRO A 253 -9.76 2.32 3.45
N GLU A 254 -9.34 1.15 3.00
CA GLU A 254 -8.03 0.62 3.36
C GLU A 254 -6.92 1.43 2.68
N ILE A 255 -5.96 1.91 3.48
CA ILE A 255 -4.84 2.74 3.04
C ILE A 255 -3.52 1.95 2.97
N VAL A 256 -3.56 0.64 3.19
CA VAL A 256 -2.45 -0.30 2.92
C VAL A 256 -2.66 -1.00 1.58
N TYR A 257 -1.61 -1.08 0.77
CA TYR A 257 -1.71 -1.70 -0.55
C TYR A 257 -2.13 -3.18 -0.46
N GLY A 258 -3.13 -3.56 -1.27
CA GLY A 258 -3.80 -4.86 -1.15
C GLY A 258 -2.92 -6.11 -1.25
N LYS A 259 -1.71 -6.03 -1.82
CA LYS A 259 -0.76 -7.17 -1.83
C LYS A 259 -0.35 -7.58 -0.41
N PHE A 260 -0.27 -6.64 0.51
CA PHE A 260 0.11 -6.87 1.91
C PHE A 260 -1.07 -7.34 2.77
N LEU A 261 -2.28 -7.36 2.23
CA LEU A 261 -3.45 -7.82 2.95
C LEU A 261 -3.70 -9.28 2.65
N HIS A 262 -3.94 -10.07 3.70
CA HIS A 262 -4.33 -11.45 3.50
C HIS A 262 -5.71 -11.49 2.84
N ARG A 263 -5.85 -12.25 1.74
CA ARG A 263 -7.16 -12.49 1.13
C ARG A 263 -7.96 -13.36 2.10
N THR A 264 -8.92 -12.77 2.77
CA THR A 264 -9.73 -13.44 3.79
C THR A 264 -10.43 -14.67 3.21
N THR A 265 -9.95 -15.86 3.58
CA THR A 265 -10.63 -17.15 3.44
C THR A 265 -11.29 -17.59 4.76
N GLY A 266 -10.93 -16.92 5.87
CA GLY A 266 -11.43 -17.18 7.21
C GLY A 266 -12.62 -16.30 7.63
N VAL A 267 -13.02 -16.45 8.89
CA VAL A 267 -14.15 -15.70 9.49
C VAL A 267 -13.74 -14.28 9.86
N ILE A 268 -12.47 -14.07 10.23
CA ILE A 268 -11.91 -12.76 10.58
C ILE A 268 -10.77 -12.41 9.62
N PRO A 269 -10.73 -11.18 9.08
CA PRO A 269 -9.59 -10.72 8.29
C PRO A 269 -8.34 -10.58 9.17
N MET A 270 -7.17 -10.96 8.63
CA MET A 270 -5.90 -10.77 9.36
C MET A 270 -5.54 -9.30 9.59
N ALA A 271 -6.08 -8.42 8.74
CA ALA A 271 -6.04 -6.97 8.95
C ALA A 271 -7.45 -6.49 9.37
N TYR A 272 -7.60 -6.14 10.64
CA TYR A 272 -8.85 -5.63 11.21
C TYR A 272 -9.34 -4.40 10.41
N PRO A 273 -10.63 -4.32 10.03
CA PRO A 273 -11.15 -3.23 9.20
C PRO A 273 -11.07 -1.87 9.91
N LEU A 274 -10.84 -0.80 9.14
CA LEU A 274 -10.72 0.54 9.70
C LEU A 274 -12.12 1.11 10.03
N PRO A 275 -12.37 1.56 11.27
CA PRO A 275 -13.63 2.23 11.60
C PRO A 275 -13.81 3.54 10.85
N PRO A 276 -15.06 4.02 10.68
CA PRO A 276 -15.35 5.31 10.09
C PRO A 276 -15.02 6.46 11.06
N LEU A 277 -13.73 6.85 11.15
CA LEU A 277 -13.32 8.00 11.96
C LEU A 277 -13.92 9.31 11.43
N VAL A 278 -14.31 10.18 12.36
CA VAL A 278 -14.86 11.51 12.10
C VAL A 278 -13.78 12.57 12.29
N GLY A 279 -13.70 13.53 11.37
CA GLY A 279 -12.79 14.68 11.46
C GLY A 279 -11.31 14.35 11.25
N LYS A 280 -10.95 13.07 11.06
CA LYS A 280 -9.56 12.64 10.87
C LYS A 280 -9.42 11.30 10.14
N SER A 281 -8.20 11.03 9.70
CA SER A 281 -7.81 9.77 9.06
C SER A 281 -6.78 9.02 9.91
N PHE A 282 -6.69 7.70 9.70
CA PHE A 282 -5.63 6.90 10.30
C PHE A 282 -4.27 7.23 9.68
N GLY A 283 -3.24 7.21 10.52
CA GLY A 283 -1.85 7.40 10.15
C GLY A 283 -1.06 6.09 10.06
N PRO A 284 0.29 6.17 10.10
CA PRO A 284 1.18 5.02 9.97
C PRO A 284 0.99 3.93 11.02
N GLU A 285 0.32 4.23 12.14
CA GLU A 285 0.04 3.29 13.23
C GLU A 285 -0.80 2.08 12.83
N ILE A 286 -1.57 2.18 11.74
CA ILE A 286 -2.36 1.07 11.19
C ILE A 286 -1.57 0.19 10.22
N ALA A 287 -0.31 0.53 9.96
CA ALA A 287 0.61 -0.20 9.10
C ALA A 287 1.82 -0.70 9.90
N HIS A 288 2.85 -1.18 9.20
CA HIS A 288 4.08 -1.67 9.84
C HIS A 288 5.30 -1.17 9.08
N GLU A 289 5.61 0.11 9.21
CA GLU A 289 6.75 0.72 8.53
C GLU A 289 8.11 0.23 9.09
N PRO A 290 9.14 0.10 8.23
CA PRO A 290 9.13 0.35 6.78
C PRO A 290 8.67 -0.84 5.93
N GLU A 291 8.47 -2.03 6.52
CA GLU A 291 8.20 -3.26 5.77
C GLU A 291 6.87 -3.22 5.00
N ILE A 292 5.86 -2.60 5.59
CA ILE A 292 4.53 -2.40 5.01
C ILE A 292 4.17 -0.92 5.19
N PRO A 293 4.48 -0.07 4.19
CA PRO A 293 4.18 1.36 4.25
C PRO A 293 2.72 1.64 3.90
N LEU A 294 2.26 2.83 4.29
CA LEU A 294 1.01 3.39 3.79
C LEU A 294 1.10 3.64 2.29
N TYR A 295 0.01 3.36 1.59
CA TYR A 295 -0.15 3.79 0.21
C TYR A 295 -0.59 5.24 0.21
N TYR A 296 0.30 6.15 -0.21
CA TYR A 296 -0.09 7.54 -0.48
C TYR A 296 -1.00 7.54 -1.71
N VAL A 297 -2.30 7.74 -1.51
CA VAL A 297 -3.17 8.26 -2.55
C VAL A 297 -2.89 9.76 -2.56
N PRO A 298 -2.22 10.33 -3.59
CA PRO A 298 -2.22 11.77 -3.73
C PRO A 298 -3.67 12.21 -3.70
N GLU A 299 -4.02 13.14 -2.83
CA GLU A 299 -5.27 13.87 -2.97
C GLU A 299 -5.30 14.38 -4.41
N GLN A 300 -6.06 13.69 -5.27
CA GLN A 300 -6.53 14.32 -6.48
C GLN A 300 -7.45 15.41 -5.96
N LYS A 301 -6.89 16.61 -5.76
CA LYS A 301 -7.68 17.82 -5.88
C LYS A 301 -8.27 17.72 -7.28
N GLU A 302 -9.48 17.18 -7.36
CA GLU A 302 -10.32 17.35 -8.53
C GLU A 302 -10.46 18.86 -8.69
N GLN A 303 -9.58 19.46 -9.48
CA GLN A 303 -9.95 20.65 -10.22
C GLN A 303 -11.07 20.17 -11.14
N ARG A 304 -12.30 20.16 -10.62
CA ARG A 304 -13.48 20.06 -11.45
C ARG A 304 -13.47 21.31 -12.30
N GLU A 305 -12.91 21.20 -13.50
CA GLU A 305 -13.32 22.10 -14.56
C GLU A 305 -14.83 21.87 -14.70
N GLU A 306 -15.64 22.88 -14.37
CA GLU A 306 -17.07 22.84 -14.58
C GLU A 306 -17.30 22.70 -16.08
N VAL A 307 -17.59 21.47 -16.51
CA VAL A 307 -17.85 21.18 -17.90
C VAL A 307 -19.28 21.64 -18.20
N ASN A 308 -19.41 22.66 -19.04
CA ASN A 308 -20.70 23.16 -19.48
C ASN A 308 -21.39 22.13 -20.41
N LEU A 309 -22.34 21.37 -19.84
CA LEU A 309 -23.04 20.27 -20.49
C LEU A 309 -23.81 20.70 -21.75
N GLU A 310 -24.32 21.94 -21.81
CA GLU A 310 -25.05 22.47 -22.97
C GLU A 310 -24.13 22.74 -24.17
N GLU A 311 -22.85 23.05 -23.93
CA GLU A 311 -21.87 23.31 -24.99
C GLU A 311 -21.36 22.00 -25.62
N LEU A 312 -21.37 20.90 -24.85
CA LEU A 312 -20.97 19.57 -25.30
C LEU A 312 -22.02 18.93 -26.21
N GLU A 313 -23.30 19.12 -25.92
CA GLU A 313 -24.39 18.49 -26.67
C GLU A 313 -24.48 18.99 -28.13
N ASN A 314 -24.00 20.21 -28.38
CA ASN A 314 -24.03 20.87 -29.69
C ASN A 314 -22.78 20.63 -30.55
N ASP A 315 -21.74 19.96 -30.03
CA ASP A 315 -20.49 19.70 -30.74
C ASP A 315 -20.16 18.18 -30.73
N PRO A 316 -20.50 17.45 -31.83
CA PRO A 316 -20.39 16.00 -31.86
C PRO A 316 -18.95 15.48 -31.72
N GLU A 317 -17.92 16.27 -32.06
CA GLU A 317 -16.52 15.87 -31.86
C GLU A 317 -16.11 15.96 -30.38
N LYS A 318 -16.60 16.97 -29.66
CA LYS A 318 -16.37 17.10 -28.21
C LYS A 318 -17.17 16.07 -27.41
N LEU A 319 -18.36 15.68 -27.86
CA LEU A 319 -19.11 14.56 -27.31
C LEU A 319 -18.35 13.23 -27.40
N ILE A 320 -17.66 12.98 -28.52
CA ILE A 320 -16.84 11.78 -28.71
C ILE A 320 -15.61 11.83 -27.78
N GLN A 321 -14.96 12.98 -27.63
CA GLN A 321 -13.86 13.14 -26.67
C GLN A 321 -14.34 13.00 -25.22
N ALA A 322 -15.49 13.58 -24.85
CA ALA A 322 -16.08 13.46 -23.52
C ALA A 322 -16.52 12.02 -23.21
N ARG A 323 -17.01 11.27 -24.19
CA ARG A 323 -17.30 9.83 -24.06
C ARG A 323 -16.03 9.01 -23.89
N THR A 324 -14.94 9.40 -24.56
CA THR A 324 -13.61 8.79 -24.39
C THR A 324 -13.01 9.11 -23.01
N LEU A 325 -13.33 10.28 -22.44
CA LEU A 325 -12.93 10.70 -21.09
C LEU A 325 -13.78 10.03 -20.00
N MET A 326 -15.10 9.96 -20.17
CA MET A 326 -16.03 9.27 -19.26
C MET A 326 -15.84 7.75 -19.27
N GLY A 327 -15.46 7.16 -20.41
CA GLY A 327 -14.99 5.77 -20.49
C GLY A 327 -13.67 5.51 -19.74
N ARG A 328 -13.03 6.55 -19.18
CA ARG A 328 -11.80 6.46 -18.38
C ARG A 328 -12.01 6.79 -16.89
N VAL A 329 -13.18 7.30 -16.50
CA VAL A 329 -13.54 7.61 -15.11
C VAL A 329 -14.34 6.46 -14.44
N GLY A 330 -14.89 5.53 -15.23
CA GLY A 330 -15.41 4.26 -14.75
C GLY A 330 -14.34 3.16 -14.75
N GLY A 331 -13.74 2.88 -13.58
CA GLY A 331 -13.09 1.60 -13.31
C GLY A 331 -11.77 1.32 -14.03
N ALA A 332 -10.66 1.88 -13.52
CA ALA A 332 -9.33 1.33 -13.78
C ALA A 332 -9.13 0.00 -13.00
N GLY A 333 -9.75 -1.05 -13.51
CA GLY A 333 -9.49 -2.46 -13.18
C GLY A 333 -9.37 -3.23 -14.49
N GLN A 334 -8.21 -3.12 -15.15
CA GLN A 334 -7.97 -3.69 -16.46
C GLN A 334 -7.65 -5.20 -16.38
N TYR A 335 -8.49 -6.02 -17.00
CA TYR A 335 -8.03 -7.15 -17.81
C TYR A 335 -8.74 -7.05 -19.15
N GLY A 336 -7.93 -6.97 -20.22
CA GLY A 336 -8.41 -6.81 -21.58
C GLY A 336 -9.23 -8.00 -22.05
N GLU A 337 -10.17 -7.74 -22.94
CA GLU A 337 -10.81 -8.76 -23.75
C GLU A 337 -10.73 -8.34 -25.23
N PRO A 338 -10.47 -9.29 -26.15
CA PRO A 338 -10.39 -9.05 -27.58
C PRO A 338 -11.79 -8.94 -28.22
N GLU A 339 -11.83 -8.30 -29.38
CA GLU A 339 -12.98 -8.24 -30.27
C GLU A 339 -13.62 -9.61 -30.53
N MET A 340 -14.94 -9.73 -30.31
CA MET A 340 -15.76 -10.81 -30.86
C MET A 340 -17.04 -10.24 -31.49
N TYR A 341 -17.08 -10.34 -32.82
CA TYR A 341 -18.25 -10.20 -33.68
C TYR A 341 -19.20 -11.41 -33.52
N GLY A 342 -20.52 -11.20 -33.70
CA GLY A 342 -21.51 -12.23 -34.01
C GLY A 342 -22.64 -12.33 -32.99
N GLU A 343 -23.74 -11.59 -33.19
CA GLU A 343 -25.00 -12.06 -33.82
C GLU A 343 -25.92 -12.88 -32.90
N SER A 344 -27.02 -12.23 -32.51
CA SER A 344 -28.41 -12.73 -32.37
C SER A 344 -28.65 -14.21 -32.02
N TYR A 345 -29.43 -14.47 -30.98
CA TYR A 345 -30.83 -14.93 -31.13
C TYR A 345 -31.54 -14.98 -29.77
N GLU A 346 -32.86 -14.84 -29.87
CA GLU A 346 -33.87 -14.67 -28.83
C GLU A 346 -33.92 -15.79 -27.77
N SER A 347 -34.28 -15.39 -26.56
CA SER A 347 -34.79 -16.28 -25.50
C SER A 347 -36.11 -16.92 -25.94
N PRO A 348 -36.35 -18.19 -25.56
CA PRO A 348 -37.48 -18.37 -24.64
C PRO A 348 -37.25 -19.42 -23.54
N GLU A 349 -37.87 -19.10 -22.40
CA GLU A 349 -38.59 -20.00 -21.48
C GLU A 349 -37.79 -21.11 -20.77
N GLN A 350 -37.53 -20.87 -19.48
CA GLN A 350 -37.23 -21.92 -18.50
C GLN A 350 -38.54 -22.54 -17.99
N ASP A 351 -38.74 -23.81 -18.32
CA ASP A 351 -39.67 -24.71 -17.64
C ASP A 351 -38.89 -25.86 -16.96
N TYR A 352 -39.35 -26.16 -15.75
CA TYR A 352 -39.12 -27.32 -14.86
C TYR A 352 -37.91 -28.27 -15.06
N GLY A 353 -37.12 -28.40 -13.97
CA GLY A 353 -37.08 -29.63 -13.17
C GLY A 353 -36.16 -30.81 -13.57
N GLY A 354 -35.42 -31.32 -12.59
CA GLY A 354 -35.33 -32.77 -12.36
C GLY A 354 -34.02 -33.50 -12.74
N TYR A 355 -33.38 -34.04 -11.70
CA TYR A 355 -32.65 -35.32 -11.62
C TYR A 355 -31.62 -35.73 -12.71
N GLY A 356 -30.36 -35.83 -12.25
CA GLY A 356 -29.51 -37.02 -12.30
C GLY A 356 -29.37 -37.81 -13.61
N MET A 357 -28.14 -37.85 -14.14
CA MET A 357 -27.60 -39.05 -14.76
C MET A 357 -26.09 -39.13 -14.59
N GLU A 358 -25.65 -40.22 -13.97
CA GLU A 358 -24.38 -40.87 -14.25
C GLU A 358 -24.35 -41.28 -15.74
N SER A 359 -23.22 -41.06 -16.40
CA SER A 359 -22.82 -41.94 -17.51
C SER A 359 -21.30 -42.03 -17.53
N GLU A 360 -20.84 -43.13 -16.97
CA GLU A 360 -19.70 -43.90 -17.43
C GLU A 360 -19.83 -44.16 -18.94
N TYR A 361 -18.79 -43.84 -19.72
CA TYR A 361 -18.37 -44.58 -20.93
C TYR A 361 -16.95 -44.13 -21.29
N GLY A 362 -16.05 -45.11 -21.32
CA GLY A 362 -14.63 -44.91 -21.52
C GLY A 362 -14.24 -44.47 -22.93
N MET A 363 -13.07 -43.85 -23.00
CA MET A 363 -12.21 -43.95 -24.17
C MET A 363 -10.82 -44.38 -23.75
N GLU A 364 -10.43 -45.45 -24.42
CA GLU A 364 -9.26 -46.28 -24.25
C GLU A 364 -7.98 -45.61 -24.80
N ALA A 365 -6.88 -46.17 -24.33
CA ALA A 365 -5.49 -45.81 -24.55
C ALA A 365 -5.07 -45.53 -26.02
N GLY A 366 -4.22 -44.50 -26.16
CA GLY A 366 -3.30 -44.33 -27.28
C GLY A 366 -1.89 -44.06 -26.75
N TYR A 367 -1.11 -45.12 -26.57
CA TYR A 367 0.34 -45.07 -26.30
C TYR A 367 1.09 -44.72 -27.60
N GLY A 368 2.00 -43.75 -27.57
CA GLY A 368 3.02 -43.57 -28.62
C GLY A 368 3.88 -42.31 -28.43
N PRO A 369 5.18 -42.34 -28.73
CA PRO A 369 6.22 -41.79 -27.87
C PRO A 369 6.93 -40.56 -28.46
N GLY A 370 7.41 -39.64 -27.61
CA GLY A 370 8.42 -38.66 -28.04
C GLY A 370 8.36 -37.33 -27.32
N GLY A 371 9.26 -37.16 -26.35
CA GLY A 371 10.05 -35.94 -26.11
C GLY A 371 9.39 -34.57 -26.19
N GLY A 372 9.26 -33.94 -25.02
CA GLY A 372 9.71 -32.57 -24.80
C GLY A 372 8.96 -31.46 -25.52
N GLY A 373 7.97 -30.90 -24.83
CA GLY A 373 7.32 -29.67 -25.26
C GLY A 373 6.28 -29.19 -24.26
N TYR A 374 6.71 -28.80 -23.06
CA TYR A 374 5.88 -27.94 -22.19
C TYR A 374 5.81 -26.55 -22.82
N GLY A 375 4.98 -26.43 -23.84
CA GLY A 375 4.66 -25.21 -24.56
C GLY A 375 3.19 -25.29 -24.99
N GLY A 376 2.28 -25.23 -24.02
CA GLY A 376 0.86 -25.44 -24.27
C GLY A 376 -0.02 -25.08 -23.09
N MET A 377 0.10 -23.82 -22.61
CA MET A 377 -0.96 -23.03 -21.94
C MET A 377 -0.39 -21.67 -21.47
N ALA A 378 0.40 -21.01 -22.33
CA ALA A 378 0.80 -19.63 -22.13
C ALA A 378 -0.28 -18.69 -22.70
N GLY A 379 -1.43 -18.64 -22.03
CA GLY A 379 -2.57 -17.84 -22.50
C GLY A 379 -3.58 -17.41 -21.41
N ALA A 380 -3.29 -17.66 -20.13
CA ALA A 380 -4.18 -17.27 -19.03
C ALA A 380 -3.42 -16.96 -17.73
N MET A 381 -2.23 -16.37 -17.81
CA MET A 381 -1.58 -15.78 -16.64
C MET A 381 -1.52 -14.27 -16.84
N GLY A 382 -2.42 -13.55 -16.15
CA GLY A 382 -2.09 -12.20 -15.71
C GLY A 382 -0.72 -12.19 -15.00
N PRO A 383 -0.10 -11.02 -14.81
CA PRO A 383 1.23 -10.92 -14.23
C PRO A 383 1.31 -11.80 -12.97
N ARG A 384 2.31 -12.70 -12.90
CA ARG A 384 2.59 -13.52 -11.71
C ARG A 384 2.56 -12.59 -10.51
N ARG A 385 1.53 -12.70 -9.67
CA ARG A 385 1.43 -11.90 -8.44
C ARG A 385 2.68 -12.20 -7.62
N GLU A 386 3.50 -11.19 -7.40
CA GLU A 386 4.66 -11.29 -6.54
C GLU A 386 4.18 -11.63 -5.12
N ILE A 387 4.67 -12.74 -4.57
CA ILE A 387 4.36 -13.15 -3.20
C ILE A 387 5.14 -12.22 -2.27
N PRO A 388 4.47 -11.37 -1.47
CA PRO A 388 5.16 -10.44 -0.59
C PRO A 388 5.88 -11.21 0.51
N GLU A 389 7.00 -10.66 0.97
CA GLU A 389 7.74 -11.25 2.09
C GLU A 389 6.86 -11.34 3.34
N TYR A 390 6.15 -10.23 3.63
CA TYR A 390 5.25 -10.10 4.75
C TYR A 390 3.84 -9.67 4.32
N GLN A 391 2.84 -10.09 5.10
CA GLN A 391 1.49 -9.52 5.09
C GLN A 391 1.20 -8.85 6.43
N LEU A 392 0.23 -7.93 6.45
CA LEU A 392 -0.14 -7.17 7.64
C LEU A 392 -1.03 -8.03 8.55
N PHE A 393 -0.60 -8.18 9.80
CA PHE A 393 -1.48 -8.45 10.91
C PHE A 393 -1.91 -7.12 11.52
N ARG A 394 -3.22 -6.89 11.70
CA ARG A 394 -3.76 -5.73 12.41
C ARG A 394 -4.93 -6.16 13.27
N PHE A 395 -4.92 -5.75 14.54
CA PHE A 395 -6.01 -5.92 15.50
C PHE A 395 -6.27 -4.57 16.19
N MET A 396 -7.53 -4.26 16.49
CA MET A 396 -7.92 -3.06 17.23
C MET A 396 -8.65 -3.45 18.52
N ASP A 397 -8.07 -3.05 19.65
CA ASP A 397 -8.67 -3.22 20.98
C ASP A 397 -9.32 -1.92 21.44
N PHE A 398 -10.64 -1.88 21.44
CA PHE A 398 -11.44 -0.75 21.91
C PHE A 398 -11.94 -0.93 23.35
N THR A 399 -11.45 -1.94 24.08
CA THR A 399 -11.85 -2.23 25.46
C THR A 399 -10.83 -1.72 26.48
N VAL A 400 -9.93 -0.86 26.02
CA VAL A 400 -8.87 -0.27 26.84
C VAL A 400 -9.39 0.87 27.68
N SER A 401 -8.77 1.07 28.85
CA SER A 401 -9.11 2.17 29.76
C SER A 401 -8.01 3.23 29.77
N GLN A 402 -8.41 4.49 29.95
CA GLN A 402 -7.48 5.61 30.08
C GLN A 402 -6.55 5.46 31.30
N GLY A 403 -5.33 5.97 31.19
CA GLY A 403 -4.33 5.95 32.28
C GLY A 403 -3.76 4.56 32.59
N LYS A 404 -4.09 3.54 31.79
CA LYS A 404 -3.61 2.16 31.97
C LYS A 404 -2.51 1.81 30.99
N TYR A 405 -1.70 0.83 31.37
CA TYR A 405 -0.63 0.29 30.54
C TYR A 405 -0.97 -1.14 30.14
N TYR A 406 -0.71 -1.48 28.88
CA TYR A 406 -1.04 -2.79 28.33
C TYR A 406 0.13 -3.40 27.56
N GLN A 407 0.17 -4.73 27.53
CA GLN A 407 0.98 -5.52 26.60
C GLN A 407 0.10 -6.56 25.91
N TYR A 408 0.47 -6.90 24.68
CA TYR A 408 -0.28 -7.82 23.83
C TYR A 408 0.61 -8.95 23.32
N ARG A 409 0.02 -10.14 23.17
CA ARG A 409 0.60 -11.27 22.43
C ARG A 409 -0.46 -11.93 21.57
N VAL A 410 -0.02 -12.49 20.45
CA VAL A 410 -0.91 -13.00 19.40
C VAL A 410 -0.52 -14.43 19.03
N ARG A 411 -1.51 -15.26 18.76
CA ARG A 411 -1.33 -16.61 18.23
C ARG A 411 -2.21 -16.79 17.00
N LEU A 412 -1.63 -17.33 15.93
CA LEU A 412 -2.34 -17.51 14.67
C LEU A 412 -2.92 -18.91 14.57
N ARG A 413 -4.05 -19.03 13.85
CA ARG A 413 -4.67 -20.30 13.49
C ARG A 413 -4.82 -20.39 11.97
N LEU A 414 -4.10 -21.31 11.37
CA LEU A 414 -4.18 -21.61 9.94
C LEU A 414 -5.12 -22.79 9.72
N ALA A 415 -5.87 -22.80 8.62
CA ALA A 415 -6.64 -23.98 8.24
C ALA A 415 -5.68 -25.15 8.03
N ASN A 416 -5.97 -26.29 8.67
CA ASN A 416 -5.16 -27.48 8.49
C ASN A 416 -5.38 -28.05 7.09
N PRO A 417 -4.35 -28.10 6.23
CA PRO A 417 -4.48 -28.60 4.86
C PRO A 417 -4.84 -30.10 4.81
N ASN A 418 -4.58 -30.86 5.88
CA ASN A 418 -4.84 -32.29 5.96
C ASN A 418 -6.21 -32.62 6.58
N TYR A 419 -6.94 -31.62 7.08
CA TYR A 419 -8.21 -31.84 7.76
C TYR A 419 -9.24 -32.55 6.87
N GLN A 420 -9.80 -33.65 7.37
CA GLN A 420 -10.77 -34.51 6.68
C GLN A 420 -10.27 -35.16 5.38
N MET A 421 -8.95 -35.18 5.14
CA MET A 421 -8.40 -35.96 4.02
C MET A 421 -8.35 -37.45 4.35
N PRO A 422 -8.40 -38.35 3.34
CA PRO A 422 -8.22 -39.78 3.57
C PRO A 422 -6.88 -40.08 4.24
N ALA A 423 -6.86 -40.99 5.20
CA ALA A 423 -5.64 -41.36 5.94
C ALA A 423 -4.58 -42.05 5.06
N GLN A 424 -4.99 -42.59 3.90
CA GLN A 424 -4.08 -43.20 2.94
C GLN A 424 -3.13 -42.14 2.36
N GLY A 425 -1.82 -42.43 2.39
CA GLY A 425 -0.78 -41.51 1.92
C GLY A 425 -0.43 -40.39 2.92
N MET A 426 -0.88 -40.47 4.18
CA MET A 426 -0.53 -39.54 5.27
C MET A 426 0.59 -40.11 6.14
N GLU A 427 1.42 -39.24 6.74
CA GLU A 427 2.42 -39.66 7.73
C GLU A 427 1.78 -40.19 9.03
N SER A 428 0.62 -39.64 9.41
CA SER A 428 -0.17 -40.07 10.56
C SER A 428 -1.65 -39.73 10.36
N GLU A 429 -2.54 -40.61 10.81
CA GLU A 429 -3.99 -40.38 10.80
C GLU A 429 -4.38 -39.15 11.66
N GLU A 430 -3.61 -38.84 12.69
CA GLU A 430 -3.88 -37.71 13.59
C GLU A 430 -3.89 -36.35 12.87
N LEU A 431 -3.10 -36.22 11.79
CA LEU A 431 -3.00 -35.01 10.98
C LEU A 431 -4.34 -34.62 10.33
N THR A 432 -5.28 -35.57 10.21
CA THR A 432 -6.58 -35.37 9.57
C THR A 432 -7.67 -34.87 10.52
N LYS A 433 -7.40 -34.89 11.84
CA LYS A 433 -8.42 -34.70 12.89
C LYS A 433 -8.61 -33.24 13.29
N ALA A 434 -7.53 -32.49 13.42
CA ALA A 434 -7.58 -31.10 13.87
C ALA A 434 -7.95 -30.15 12.71
N PRO A 435 -8.92 -29.23 12.86
CA PRO A 435 -9.28 -28.28 11.80
C PRO A 435 -8.26 -27.16 11.60
N PHE A 436 -7.41 -26.89 12.60
CA PHE A 436 -6.46 -25.79 12.59
C PHE A 436 -5.06 -26.23 13.00
N LEU A 437 -4.07 -25.54 12.44
CA LEU A 437 -2.69 -25.52 12.92
C LEU A 437 -2.48 -24.23 13.72
N GLU A 438 -2.06 -24.35 14.98
CA GLU A 438 -1.79 -23.21 15.87
C GLU A 438 -0.30 -22.91 15.89
N THR A 439 0.06 -21.62 15.83
CA THR A 439 1.44 -21.19 16.07
C THR A 439 1.75 -21.18 17.56
N ASP A 440 3.03 -21.05 17.90
CA ASP A 440 3.40 -20.51 19.21
C ASP A 440 2.88 -19.07 19.38
N TRP A 441 2.86 -18.58 20.61
CA TRP A 441 2.63 -17.16 20.87
C TRP A 441 3.73 -16.31 20.23
N SER A 442 3.36 -15.15 19.68
CA SER A 442 4.31 -14.15 19.22
C SER A 442 5.16 -13.62 20.37
N MET A 443 6.26 -12.93 20.03
CA MET A 443 6.85 -12.01 21.00
C MET A 443 5.82 -10.96 21.42
N GLU A 444 5.90 -10.57 22.68
CA GLU A 444 5.04 -9.56 23.28
C GLU A 444 5.33 -8.19 22.69
N THR A 445 4.31 -7.32 22.66
CA THR A 445 4.53 -5.91 22.34
C THR A 445 5.36 -5.24 23.43
N LYS A 446 6.00 -4.12 23.08
CA LYS A 446 6.41 -3.15 24.10
C LYS A 446 5.17 -2.71 24.89
N MET A 447 5.38 -2.39 26.15
CA MET A 447 4.36 -1.76 26.99
C MET A 447 3.88 -0.48 26.32
N ILE A 448 2.56 -0.33 26.22
CA ILE A 448 1.90 0.86 25.67
C ILE A 448 1.01 1.50 26.73
N SER A 449 1.04 2.83 26.82
CA SER A 449 0.23 3.61 27.77
C SER A 449 -0.97 4.24 27.06
N VAL A 450 -2.18 3.97 27.53
CA VAL A 450 -3.38 4.66 27.05
C VAL A 450 -3.45 6.01 27.75
N PRO A 451 -3.41 7.15 27.01
CA PRO A 451 -3.43 8.46 27.63
C PRO A 451 -4.73 8.72 28.40
N LEU A 452 -4.67 9.67 29.34
CA LEU A 452 -5.86 10.25 29.95
C LEU A 452 -6.67 11.06 28.93
N ASP A 453 -7.93 11.32 29.24
CA ASP A 453 -8.81 12.13 28.41
C ASP A 453 -8.36 13.57 28.31
N SER A 454 -7.61 14.03 29.30
CA SER A 454 -7.05 15.37 29.29
C SER A 454 -5.57 15.34 28.93
N ARG A 455 -5.17 16.22 28.01
CA ARG A 455 -3.77 16.48 27.66
C ARG A 455 -3.42 17.95 27.79
N VAL A 456 -2.12 18.23 27.86
CA VAL A 456 -1.55 19.58 27.93
C VAL A 456 -0.82 19.90 26.63
N LEU A 457 -1.13 21.07 26.07
CA LEU A 457 -0.36 21.73 25.01
C LEU A 457 0.47 22.86 25.62
N ALA A 458 1.76 22.91 25.29
CA ALA A 458 2.63 24.00 25.74
C ALA A 458 2.45 25.23 24.85
N GLY A 459 2.38 26.40 25.47
CA GLY A 459 2.32 27.68 24.79
C GLY A 459 3.53 28.57 25.09
N PRO A 460 3.43 29.87 24.76
CA PRO A 460 4.48 30.84 25.00
C PRO A 460 4.95 30.88 26.45
N VAL A 461 6.26 30.98 26.66
CA VAL A 461 6.84 31.24 27.97
C VAL A 461 7.06 32.74 28.17
N ASN A 462 6.64 33.25 29.31
CA ASN A 462 6.82 34.63 29.71
C ASN A 462 7.91 34.71 30.79
N VAL A 463 9.08 35.21 30.38
CA VAL A 463 10.20 35.54 31.26
C VAL A 463 10.23 37.04 31.55
N SER A 464 10.52 37.40 32.80
CA SER A 464 10.77 38.79 33.19
C SER A 464 12.27 39.08 33.19
N SER A 465 12.64 40.32 32.90
CA SER A 465 14.00 40.82 33.14
C SER A 465 14.30 40.98 34.63
N ASN A 466 13.28 41.01 35.49
CA ASN A 466 13.44 41.00 36.93
C ASN A 466 13.65 39.55 37.42
N VAL A 467 14.84 39.26 37.93
CA VAL A 467 15.25 37.93 38.44
C VAL A 467 14.34 37.43 39.57
N ASN A 468 13.65 38.33 40.28
CA ASN A 468 12.71 37.96 41.35
C ASN A 468 11.34 37.50 40.83
N VAL A 469 11.05 37.69 39.54
CA VAL A 469 9.79 37.24 38.93
C VAL A 469 10.04 35.89 38.27
N VAL A 470 9.42 34.86 38.85
CA VAL A 470 9.54 33.49 38.35
C VAL A 470 8.92 33.40 36.94
N PRO A 471 9.56 32.70 35.99
CA PRO A 471 8.97 32.43 34.69
C PRO A 471 7.62 31.74 34.81
N ARG A 472 6.71 32.07 33.89
CA ARG A 472 5.41 31.40 33.75
C ARG A 472 5.16 31.02 32.30
N GLY A 473 4.51 29.88 32.08
CA GLY A 473 4.06 29.45 30.75
C GLY A 473 2.61 29.84 30.50
N GLU A 474 2.23 29.88 29.24
CA GLU A 474 0.85 29.62 28.81
C GLU A 474 0.69 28.13 28.51
N ALA A 475 -0.50 27.59 28.76
CA ALA A 475 -0.82 26.21 28.42
C ALA A 475 -2.27 26.11 27.96
N VAL A 476 -2.58 25.08 27.17
CA VAL A 476 -3.96 24.69 26.87
C VAL A 476 -4.19 23.29 27.41
N THR A 477 -5.31 23.09 28.08
CA THR A 477 -5.78 21.74 28.42
C THR A 477 -6.87 21.33 27.44
N VAL A 478 -6.69 20.20 26.78
CA VAL A 478 -7.67 19.62 25.85
C VAL A 478 -8.28 18.39 26.52
N PHE A 479 -9.60 18.28 26.50
CA PHE A 479 -10.38 17.15 27.04
C PHE A 479 -11.14 16.44 25.92
N PHE A 480 -10.96 15.13 25.81
CA PHE A 480 -11.69 14.27 24.89
C PHE A 480 -13.02 13.80 25.50
N LYS A 481 -14.14 14.17 24.87
CA LYS A 481 -15.48 13.75 25.26
C LYS A 481 -15.81 12.39 24.66
N GLU A 482 -15.88 11.36 25.49
CA GLU A 482 -16.24 10.01 25.02
C GLU A 482 -17.69 9.92 24.51
N ALA A 483 -18.59 10.78 25.01
CA ALA A 483 -20.01 10.71 24.66
C ALA A 483 -20.28 10.92 23.15
N ASP A 484 -19.51 11.80 22.51
CA ASP A 484 -19.69 12.18 21.10
C ASP A 484 -18.40 12.15 20.28
N GLY A 485 -17.25 11.92 20.92
CA GLY A 485 -15.95 11.87 20.29
C GLY A 485 -15.36 13.24 19.94
N THR A 486 -15.92 14.33 20.49
CA THR A 486 -15.43 15.70 20.31
C THR A 486 -14.34 16.05 21.31
N GLU A 487 -13.66 17.18 21.07
CA GLU A 487 -12.66 17.72 21.98
C GLU A 487 -13.01 19.15 22.36
N VAL A 488 -12.72 19.50 23.61
CA VAL A 488 -12.88 20.85 24.13
C VAL A 488 -11.58 21.30 24.78
N ALA A 489 -11.28 22.58 24.67
CA ALA A 489 -10.02 23.13 25.14
C ALA A 489 -10.24 24.36 26.02
N GLU A 490 -9.48 24.46 27.11
CA GLU A 490 -9.41 25.67 27.93
C GLU A 490 -7.99 26.23 27.90
N LYS A 491 -7.88 27.54 27.63
CA LYS A 491 -6.61 28.26 27.62
C LYS A 491 -6.28 28.81 29.01
N HIS A 492 -5.07 28.50 29.47
CA HIS A 492 -4.51 28.96 30.73
C HIS A 492 -3.41 30.00 30.47
N ALA A 493 -3.71 31.27 30.75
CA ALA A 493 -2.80 32.39 30.51
C ALA A 493 -1.57 32.42 31.45
N ALA A 494 -1.59 31.64 32.54
CA ALA A 494 -0.47 31.54 33.46
C ALA A 494 -0.47 30.19 34.16
N VAL A 495 0.58 29.41 33.89
CA VAL A 495 0.94 28.19 34.64
C VAL A 495 2.30 28.36 35.29
N TYR A 496 2.46 27.80 36.49
CA TYR A 496 3.64 28.01 37.33
C TYR A 496 4.41 26.72 37.57
N ARG A 497 5.70 26.88 37.88
CA ARG A 497 6.53 25.77 38.33
C ARG A 497 5.94 25.14 39.60
N GLY A 498 5.88 23.82 39.65
CA GLY A 498 5.29 23.05 40.75
C GLY A 498 3.76 22.95 40.70
N GLN A 499 3.10 23.52 39.68
CA GLN A 499 1.66 23.40 39.51
C GLN A 499 1.30 22.04 38.92
N LEU A 500 0.31 21.39 39.53
CA LEU A 500 -0.39 20.24 38.94
C LEU A 500 -1.42 20.77 37.94
N MET A 501 -1.38 20.29 36.71
CA MET A 501 -2.21 20.75 35.59
C MET A 501 -3.61 20.13 35.58
N ASN A 502 -4.25 20.06 36.76
CA ASN A 502 -5.63 19.61 36.91
C ASN A 502 -6.55 20.81 37.15
N PHE A 503 -7.61 20.92 36.35
CA PHE A 503 -8.58 22.01 36.44
C PHE A 503 -9.98 21.41 36.52
N TYR A 504 -10.66 21.65 37.63
CA TYR A 504 -11.96 21.06 37.92
C TYR A 504 -13.08 22.08 37.71
N GLN A 505 -14.25 21.60 37.31
CA GLN A 505 -15.48 22.38 37.18
C GLN A 505 -15.30 23.61 36.27
N VAL A 506 -14.65 23.42 35.14
CA VAL A 506 -14.46 24.48 34.15
C VAL A 506 -15.73 24.56 33.28
N PRO A 507 -16.42 25.72 33.22
CA PRO A 507 -17.59 25.89 32.37
C PRO A 507 -17.19 25.89 30.89
N VAL A 508 -17.85 25.08 30.07
CA VAL A 508 -17.65 25.07 28.61
C VAL A 508 -18.19 26.38 28.04
N LYS A 509 -17.30 27.21 27.49
CA LYS A 509 -17.69 28.40 26.70
C LYS A 509 -17.98 27.92 25.28
N GLU A 510 -19.24 28.07 24.84
CA GLU A 510 -19.81 27.73 23.52
C GLU A 510 -18.91 26.98 22.51
N GLU A 511 -19.39 25.79 22.12
CA GLU A 511 -18.82 24.91 21.11
C GLU A 511 -18.54 25.65 19.80
N LYS A 512 -17.27 25.73 19.41
CA LYS A 512 -16.94 25.85 18.00
C LYS A 512 -16.63 24.45 17.51
N PRO A 513 -17.43 23.85 16.62
CA PRO A 513 -17.03 22.61 15.98
C PRO A 513 -15.69 22.83 15.29
N ALA A 514 -14.77 21.87 15.40
CA ALA A 514 -13.54 21.88 14.64
C ALA A 514 -13.89 22.11 13.15
N PRO A 515 -13.34 23.13 12.49
CA PRO A 515 -13.67 23.42 11.11
C PRO A 515 -13.27 22.21 10.24
N SER A 516 -14.23 21.67 9.51
CA SER A 516 -13.96 20.62 8.53
C SER A 516 -12.98 21.16 7.49
N LEU A 517 -11.93 20.39 7.17
CA LEU A 517 -10.97 20.73 6.11
C LEU A 517 -11.60 20.70 4.69
N TYR A 518 -12.90 20.40 4.60
CA TYR A 518 -13.72 20.59 3.42
C TYR A 518 -14.84 21.57 3.77
N GLY A 519 -14.79 22.75 3.15
CA GLY A 519 -15.79 23.78 3.30
C GLY A 519 -17.15 23.30 2.82
N ALA A 520 -18.06 23.05 3.76
CA ALA A 520 -19.48 23.13 3.47
C ALA A 520 -19.80 24.62 3.30
N GLY A 521 -19.88 25.08 2.05
CA GLY A 521 -20.26 26.44 1.72
C GLY A 521 -21.61 26.77 2.35
N GLU A 522 -21.60 27.78 3.21
CA GLU A 522 -22.79 28.39 3.79
C GLU A 522 -23.46 29.26 2.70
N TYR A 523 -24.12 28.60 1.74
CA TYR A 523 -24.99 29.26 0.75
C TYR A 523 -26.34 28.54 0.76
N GLY A 524 -27.18 28.86 1.75
CA GLY A 524 -28.50 28.25 1.85
C GLY A 524 -29.48 28.96 2.76
N ALA A 525 -29.28 30.25 3.07
CA ALA A 525 -30.16 30.95 4.01
C ALA A 525 -30.48 32.41 3.62
N GLU A 526 -30.45 32.78 2.34
CA GLU A 526 -30.96 34.09 1.91
C GLU A 526 -31.59 34.00 0.51
N MET A 527 -32.83 33.52 0.44
CA MET A 527 -33.82 33.95 -0.56
C MET A 527 -35.18 33.31 -0.25
N GLU A 528 -35.97 33.97 0.59
CA GLU A 528 -37.42 33.84 0.55
C GLU A 528 -38.00 35.25 0.38
N GLY A 529 -38.56 35.48 -0.81
CA GLY A 529 -38.99 36.79 -1.28
C GLY A 529 -40.26 37.28 -0.60
N ASP A 530 -40.26 38.58 -0.32
CA ASP A 530 -41.42 39.39 0.05
C ASP A 530 -42.51 39.35 -1.03
N ILE A 531 -43.71 38.86 -0.69
CA ILE A 531 -44.95 39.12 -1.44
C ILE A 531 -46.11 39.38 -0.45
N TYR A 532 -46.46 40.66 -0.34
CA TYR A 532 -47.75 41.29 0.03
C TYR A 532 -48.53 40.86 1.29
N GLY A 533 -48.77 41.84 2.19
CA GLY A 533 -49.92 41.81 3.08
C GLY A 533 -49.92 42.89 4.16
N ALA A 534 -50.59 44.02 3.91
CA ALA A 534 -50.85 45.05 4.91
C ALA A 534 -51.76 44.53 6.04
N GLY A 535 -51.34 44.66 7.31
CA GLY A 535 -52.15 44.32 8.47
C GLY A 535 -51.56 44.83 9.79
N ALA A 536 -52.40 45.55 10.55
CA ALA A 536 -52.26 46.22 11.85
C ALA A 536 -51.15 45.80 12.86
N PRO A 537 -50.71 46.73 13.75
CA PRO A 537 -49.69 46.46 14.77
C PRO A 537 -50.22 45.58 15.92
N GLU A 538 -49.57 44.43 16.16
CA GLU A 538 -49.78 43.61 17.36
C GLU A 538 -49.12 44.24 18.62
N PRO A 539 -49.70 44.05 19.82
CA PRO A 539 -49.12 44.54 21.07
C PRO A 539 -47.86 43.74 21.47
N PRO A 540 -46.96 44.31 22.29
CA PRO A 540 -45.66 43.71 22.57
C PRO A 540 -45.83 42.38 23.32
N LYS A 541 -45.48 41.28 22.65
CA LYS A 541 -45.38 39.95 23.27
C LYS A 541 -44.33 40.01 24.39
N ALA A 542 -44.75 39.67 25.60
CA ALA A 542 -43.88 39.56 26.76
C ALA A 542 -42.69 38.64 26.43
N LYS A 543 -41.46 39.12 26.67
CA LYS A 543 -40.23 38.34 26.57
C LYS A 543 -40.37 37.10 27.45
N LYS A 544 -40.68 35.95 26.84
CA LYS A 544 -40.48 34.64 27.48
C LYS A 544 -39.02 34.57 27.87
N ARG A 545 -38.74 34.48 29.17
CA ARG A 545 -37.41 34.15 29.68
C ARG A 545 -36.98 32.86 28.99
N GLN A 546 -35.92 32.93 28.19
CA GLN A 546 -35.28 31.74 27.65
C GLN A 546 -34.88 30.83 28.83
N PRO A 547 -35.04 29.50 28.72
CA PRO A 547 -34.50 28.58 29.70
C PRO A 547 -33.02 28.86 29.89
N LYS A 548 -32.57 28.89 31.14
CA LYS A 548 -31.16 29.05 31.48
C LYS A 548 -30.46 27.79 31.00
N GLU A 549 -29.67 27.88 29.93
CA GLU A 549 -28.84 26.76 29.47
C GLU A 549 -27.98 26.28 30.65
N GLU A 550 -28.08 24.99 30.96
CA GLU A 550 -27.17 24.36 31.92
C GLU A 550 -25.79 24.33 31.28
N VAL A 551 -24.89 25.14 31.80
CA VAL A 551 -23.50 25.18 31.33
C VAL A 551 -22.85 23.86 31.74
N GLU A 552 -22.43 23.06 30.76
CA GLU A 552 -21.67 21.84 30.99
C GLU A 552 -20.36 22.18 31.71
N MET A 553 -20.03 21.42 32.75
CA MET A 553 -18.83 21.62 33.56
C MET A 553 -17.88 20.43 33.33
N ILE A 554 -16.62 20.72 33.02
CA ILE A 554 -15.64 19.69 32.66
C ILE A 554 -14.46 19.72 33.62
N ASP A 555 -14.01 18.53 33.98
CA ASP A 555 -12.80 18.29 34.77
C ASP A 555 -11.66 17.91 33.82
N TYR A 556 -10.71 18.82 33.64
CA TYR A 556 -9.46 18.57 32.92
C TYR A 556 -8.45 17.92 33.87
N VAL A 557 -8.39 16.58 33.88
CA VAL A 557 -7.49 15.79 34.73
C VAL A 557 -6.33 15.25 33.90
N THR A 558 -5.19 15.93 33.96
CA THR A 558 -3.99 15.58 33.18
C THR A 558 -2.96 14.82 34.02
N GLU A 559 -3.00 14.99 35.35
CA GLU A 559 -2.02 14.51 36.32
C GLU A 559 -0.57 14.94 36.04
N MET A 560 -0.38 15.95 35.19
CA MET A 560 0.94 16.45 34.80
C MET A 560 1.45 17.52 35.76
N LEU A 561 2.66 17.33 36.30
CA LEU A 561 3.33 18.32 37.14
C LEU A 561 4.28 19.18 36.30
N VAL A 562 4.14 20.50 36.39
CA VAL A 562 5.09 21.43 35.76
C VAL A 562 6.39 21.48 36.55
N LEU A 563 7.50 21.09 35.93
CA LEU A 563 8.83 21.10 36.55
C LEU A 563 9.66 22.32 36.21
N ASP A 564 9.62 22.78 34.95
CA ASP A 564 10.38 23.95 34.52
C ASP A 564 9.88 24.57 33.20
N PHE A 565 10.35 25.78 32.92
CA PHE A 565 10.14 26.52 31.68
C PHE A 565 11.47 26.96 31.07
N GLN A 566 11.54 26.97 29.74
CA GLN A 566 12.62 27.56 28.96
C GLN A 566 12.03 28.36 27.79
N GLY A 567 12.73 29.39 27.33
CA GLY A 567 12.29 30.21 26.19
C GLY A 567 11.66 31.54 26.60
N GLY A 568 10.98 32.20 25.66
CA GLY A 568 10.33 33.49 25.89
C GLY A 568 11.26 34.71 25.91
N SER A 569 12.57 34.49 25.91
CA SER A 569 13.58 35.55 25.89
C SER A 569 13.67 36.18 24.49
N PRO A 570 13.93 37.49 24.36
CA PRO A 570 14.15 38.12 23.06
C PRO A 570 15.32 37.45 22.30
N LEU A 571 15.17 37.24 20.99
CA LEU A 571 16.25 36.72 20.16
C LEU A 571 17.32 37.79 19.94
N PRO A 572 18.62 37.45 19.98
CA PRO A 572 19.70 38.40 19.72
C PRO A 572 19.53 39.10 18.36
N GLY A 573 19.47 40.43 18.37
CA GLY A 573 19.40 41.26 17.17
C GLY A 573 18.00 41.47 16.57
N ILE A 574 16.94 40.87 17.13
CA ILE A 574 15.55 41.08 16.69
C ILE A 574 14.62 41.20 17.91
N ASP A 575 14.43 42.42 18.42
CA ASP A 575 13.65 42.69 19.65
C ASP A 575 12.18 42.25 19.57
N ARG A 576 11.65 42.02 18.36
CA ARG A 576 10.25 41.62 18.14
C ARG A 576 10.02 40.11 18.16
N LEU A 577 11.08 39.30 18.10
CA LEU A 577 10.98 37.85 18.10
C LEU A 577 11.48 37.29 19.42
N LYS A 578 10.74 36.32 19.96
CA LYS A 578 11.11 35.61 21.19
C LYS A 578 11.53 34.19 20.84
N ALA A 579 12.42 33.63 21.65
CA ALA A 579 12.73 32.20 21.61
C ALA A 579 11.46 31.40 21.94
N PRO A 580 11.21 30.27 21.25
CA PRO A 580 10.02 29.46 21.48
C PRO A 580 9.98 28.93 22.92
N GLY A 581 8.78 28.90 23.49
CA GLY A 581 8.52 28.35 24.81
C GLY A 581 8.68 26.83 24.85
N ARG A 582 9.28 26.34 25.93
CA ARG A 582 9.35 24.92 26.26
C ARG A 582 8.93 24.71 27.69
N THR A 583 8.07 23.73 27.91
CA THR A 583 7.59 23.35 29.24
C THR A 583 8.04 21.93 29.54
N LEU A 584 8.75 21.76 30.65
CA LEU A 584 9.12 20.45 31.18
C LEU A 584 8.03 19.98 32.15
N LEU A 585 7.43 18.84 31.82
CA LEU A 585 6.38 18.18 32.58
C LEU A 585 6.89 16.86 33.16
N MET A 586 6.28 16.42 34.25
CA MET A 586 6.43 15.07 34.79
C MET A 586 5.07 14.39 34.82
N ASP A 587 5.01 13.17 34.29
CA ASP A 587 3.81 12.35 34.32
C ASP A 587 3.68 11.59 35.67
N PRO A 588 2.54 10.92 35.94
CA PRO A 588 2.33 10.15 37.17
C PRO A 588 3.29 8.97 37.37
N ALA A 589 3.88 8.46 36.28
CA ALA A 589 4.88 7.40 36.32
C ALA A 589 6.30 7.94 36.60
N GLY A 590 6.45 9.26 36.70
CA GLY A 590 7.73 9.93 36.95
C GLY A 590 8.57 10.14 35.68
N ASN A 591 8.01 9.93 34.49
CA ASN A 591 8.71 10.24 33.24
C ASN A 591 8.74 11.74 33.00
N LEU A 592 9.85 12.22 32.47
CA LEU A 592 10.03 13.62 32.09
C LEU A 592 9.61 13.83 30.63
N ILE A 593 8.68 14.75 30.40
CA ILE A 593 8.13 15.07 29.09
C ILE A 593 8.42 16.53 28.77
N LEU A 594 9.16 16.77 27.69
CA LEU A 594 9.39 18.12 27.18
C LEU A 594 8.36 18.44 26.10
N LYS A 595 7.62 19.55 26.25
CA LYS A 595 6.66 20.05 25.27
C LYS A 595 7.15 21.40 24.71
N ASP A 596 7.24 21.51 23.39
CA ASP A 596 7.65 22.73 22.67
C ASP A 596 6.42 23.46 22.10
N GLU A 597 6.40 24.79 22.23
CA GLU A 597 5.38 25.68 21.66
C GLU A 597 5.20 25.45 20.16
N LEU A 598 6.29 25.24 19.42
CA LEU A 598 6.24 25.06 17.97
C LEU A 598 5.63 23.71 17.58
N GLU A 599 5.90 22.65 18.34
CA GLU A 599 5.34 21.32 18.11
C GLU A 599 3.83 21.27 18.38
N ASN A 600 3.33 22.16 19.25
CA ASN A 600 1.90 22.24 19.57
C ASN A 600 1.18 23.36 18.83
N GLN A 601 1.87 24.10 17.96
CA GLN A 601 1.32 25.29 17.33
C GLN A 601 0.12 25.00 16.41
N GLU A 602 0.17 23.92 15.63
CA GLU A 602 -0.92 23.55 14.72
C GLU A 602 -2.22 23.26 15.50
N GLU A 603 -2.13 22.37 16.50
CA GLU A 603 -3.25 22.03 17.37
C GLU A 603 -3.73 23.23 18.21
N TRP A 604 -2.80 24.07 18.67
CA TRP A 604 -3.16 25.30 19.38
C TRP A 604 -3.99 26.24 18.52
N ILE A 605 -3.62 26.42 17.25
CA ILE A 605 -4.35 27.29 16.31
C ILE A 605 -5.72 26.70 15.98
N GLU A 606 -5.87 25.38 15.94
CA GLU A 606 -7.16 24.72 15.74
C GLU A 606 -8.18 25.13 16.81
N PHE A 607 -7.77 25.11 18.09
CA PHE A 607 -8.65 25.51 19.20
C PHE A 607 -8.75 27.04 19.37
N PHE A 608 -7.66 27.77 19.12
CA PHE A 608 -7.55 29.20 19.36
C PHE A 608 -6.95 29.92 18.15
N PRO A 609 -7.70 30.08 17.04
CA PRO A 609 -7.21 30.75 15.85
C PRO A 609 -6.88 32.22 16.15
N PRO A 610 -5.79 32.77 15.57
CA PRO A 610 -5.40 34.15 15.80
C PRO A 610 -6.48 35.13 15.32
N GLU A 611 -6.81 36.12 16.12
CA GLU A 611 -7.76 37.18 15.72
C GLU A 611 -7.23 37.91 14.47
N GLU A 612 -8.01 37.91 13.38
CA GLU A 612 -7.72 38.75 12.23
C GLU A 612 -7.68 40.21 12.67
N LYS A 613 -6.50 40.83 12.60
CA LYS A 613 -6.38 42.28 12.79
C LYS A 613 -7.14 42.96 11.65
N LYS A 614 -8.37 43.40 11.92
CA LYS A 614 -9.10 44.31 11.03
C LYS A 614 -8.15 45.45 10.66
N LYS A 615 -7.86 45.61 9.35
CA LYS A 615 -7.09 46.76 8.85
C LYS A 615 -7.75 48.03 9.40
N PRO A 616 -6.99 48.98 9.96
CA PRO A 616 -7.58 50.25 10.35
C PRO A 616 -8.17 50.90 9.11
N GLU A 617 -9.46 51.25 9.16
CA GLU A 617 -10.12 52.07 8.14
C GLU A 617 -9.28 53.34 7.97
N GLN A 618 -8.79 53.58 6.74
CA GLN A 618 -8.12 54.81 6.42
C GLN A 618 -9.14 55.96 6.56
N PRO A 619 -8.83 57.04 7.30
CA PRO A 619 -9.69 58.21 7.33
C PRO A 619 -9.75 58.80 5.92
N GLY A 620 -10.97 58.95 5.39
CA GLY A 620 -11.23 59.35 4.02
C GLY A 620 -10.50 60.64 3.60
N ASP A 621 -9.84 60.56 2.45
CA ASP A 621 -9.22 61.70 1.80
C ASP A 621 -10.29 62.73 1.40
N ILE A 622 -10.18 63.90 2.00
CA ILE A 622 -10.74 65.16 1.50
C ILE A 622 -9.84 65.63 0.33
N TYR A 623 -10.44 66.31 -0.65
CA TYR A 623 -9.87 66.91 -1.89
C TYR A 623 -9.84 65.96 -3.11
N GLY A 624 -10.51 66.21 -4.23
CA GLY A 624 -11.39 67.30 -4.65
C GLY A 624 -11.95 66.99 -6.05
N GLU A 625 -13.24 67.27 -6.26
CA GLU A 625 -13.83 67.37 -7.60
C GLU A 625 -13.50 68.76 -8.17
N GLU A 626 -12.52 68.85 -9.06
CA GLU A 626 -12.47 69.93 -10.04
C GLU A 626 -12.91 69.40 -11.40
N MET A 627 -14.03 69.95 -11.83
CA MET A 627 -14.70 69.73 -13.10
C MET A 627 -13.80 70.03 -14.30
N TYR A 628 -13.81 69.14 -15.28
CA TYR A 628 -13.46 69.45 -16.66
C TYR A 628 -14.55 70.35 -17.27
N MET A 629 -14.21 71.61 -17.58
CA MET A 629 -14.88 72.36 -18.65
C MET A 629 -13.84 72.94 -19.61
N THR A 630 -13.84 72.35 -20.82
CA THR A 630 -13.61 72.92 -22.16
C THR A 630 -12.53 74.00 -22.41
N ALA A 631 -11.73 73.72 -23.45
CA ALA A 631 -10.70 74.52 -24.13
C ALA A 631 -11.21 75.89 -24.67
N PRO A 632 -10.36 76.78 -25.25
CA PRO A 632 -9.35 76.51 -26.29
C PRO A 632 -7.87 76.62 -25.87
#